data_AF-A0A1C3WL71-F1
#
_entry.id   AF-A0A1C3WL71-F1
#
_cell.length_a   1.000
_cell.length_b   1.000
_cell.length_c   1.000
_cell.angle_alpha   90.00
_cell.angle_beta   90.00
_cell.angle_gamma   90.00
#
_symmetry.space_group_name_H-M   'P 1'
#
loop_
_entity.id
_entity.type
_entity.pdbx_description
1 polymer ?
#
loop_
_entity_poly.entity_id
_entity_poly.type
_entity_poly.pdbx_seq_one_letter_code
_entity_poly.pdbx_strand_id
1 'polypeptide(L)'
;MASIYTGLAGVIAFGVVYNNARISLSERARELASLRVLGFTRGEVLRILLLELAILTLIAQPPGWLMGYGLAWVMKTNLAGELMRVRLVVEHSTYVIATSVVVLAAIVSAAVIRERIDRLDLVAVLKTRD
;
A
#
# COMPACT_ATOMS: atom_id res chain seq x y z
N MET A 1 21.53 -1.68 -12.33
CA MET A 1 21.42 -0.56 -11.37
C MET A 1 19.96 -0.18 -11.13
N ALA A 2 19.21 0.26 -12.15
CA ALA A 2 17.81 0.67 -11.99
C ALA A 2 16.90 -0.39 -11.34
N SER A 3 17.06 -1.67 -11.71
CA SER A 3 16.29 -2.79 -11.15
C SER A 3 16.46 -2.97 -9.64
N ILE A 4 17.64 -2.65 -9.08
CA ILE A 4 17.90 -2.75 -7.65
C ILE A 4 17.12 -1.66 -6.91
N TYR A 5 17.14 -0.42 -7.40
CA TYR A 5 16.38 0.68 -6.81
C TYR A 5 14.87 0.45 -6.91
N THR A 6 14.37 -0.04 -8.06
CA THR A 6 12.96 -0.39 -8.22
C THR A 6 12.55 -1.54 -7.28
N GLY A 7 13.40 -2.55 -7.12
CA GLY A 7 13.16 -3.64 -6.17
C GLY A 7 13.07 -3.14 -4.73
N LEU A 8 14.04 -2.32 -4.29
CA LEU A 8 14.03 -1.73 -2.96
C LEU A 8 12.79 -0.86 -2.72
N ALA A 9 12.45 -0.01 -3.70
CA ALA A 9 11.24 0.82 -3.64
C ALA A 9 9.97 -0.04 -3.52
N GLY A 10 9.89 -1.15 -4.25
CA GLY A 10 8.79 -2.11 -4.14
C GLY A 10 8.67 -2.73 -2.76
N VAL A 11 9.79 -3.15 -2.16
CA VAL A 11 9.82 -3.71 -0.79
C VAL A 11 9.37 -2.67 0.24
N ILE A 12 9.83 -1.42 0.12
CA ILE A 12 9.42 -0.32 0.99
C ILE A 12 7.93 -0.05 0.83
N ALA A 13 7.43 0.04 -0.40
CA ALA A 13 6.02 0.25 -0.69
C ALA A 13 5.15 -0.85 -0.07
N PHE A 14 5.54 -2.12 -0.23
CA PHE A 14 4.88 -3.25 0.41
C PHE A 14 4.88 -3.12 1.95
N GLY A 15 6.03 -2.82 2.56
CA GLY A 15 6.13 -2.66 4.01
C GLY A 15 5.25 -1.53 4.55
N VAL A 16 5.19 -0.39 3.86
CA VAL A 16 4.34 0.74 4.25
C VAL A 16 2.86 0.40 4.13
N VAL A 17 2.44 -0.20 3.02
CA VAL A 17 1.03 -0.58 2.80
C VAL A 17 0.61 -1.66 3.80
N TYR A 18 1.43 -2.67 4.02
CA TYR A 18 1.19 -3.72 5.01
C TYR A 18 1.04 -3.15 6.42
N ASN A 19 1.93 -2.24 6.83
CA ASN A 19 1.84 -1.63 8.16
C ASN A 19 0.59 -0.77 8.33
N ASN A 20 0.25 0.05 7.35
CA ASN A 20 -0.99 0.84 7.37
C ASN A 20 -2.21 -0.05 7.51
N ALA A 21 -2.27 -1.10 6.71
CA ALA A 21 -3.39 -2.03 6.73
C ALA A 21 -3.47 -2.83 8.05
N ARG A 22 -2.32 -3.16 8.66
CA ARG A 22 -2.26 -3.74 10.01
C ARG A 22 -2.75 -2.76 11.09
N ILE A 23 -2.38 -1.49 11.00
CA ILE A 23 -2.83 -0.44 11.94
C ILE A 23 -4.34 -0.26 11.83
N SER A 24 -4.85 -0.07 10.60
CA SER A 24 -6.29 0.06 10.33
C SER A 24 -7.08 -1.14 10.86
N LEU A 25 -6.55 -2.37 10.69
CA LEU A 25 -7.14 -3.56 11.29
C LEU A 25 -7.14 -3.52 12.83
N SER A 26 -6.07 -3.04 13.46
CA SER A 26 -5.97 -2.95 14.92
C SER A 26 -6.88 -1.88 15.52
N GLU A 27 -7.08 -0.77 14.82
CA GLU A 27 -7.99 0.30 15.22
C GLU A 27 -9.44 -0.17 15.09
N ARG A 28 -9.78 -0.74 13.93
CA ARG A 28 -11.11 -1.31 13.70
C ARG A 28 -11.36 -2.62 14.44
N ALA A 29 -10.37 -3.32 14.99
CA ALA A 29 -10.60 -4.46 15.87
C ALA A 29 -11.42 -4.07 17.12
N ARG A 30 -11.24 -2.83 17.62
CA ARG A 30 -12.08 -2.28 18.69
C ARG A 30 -13.48 -1.94 18.21
N GLU A 31 -13.61 -1.38 17.01
CA GLU A 31 -14.91 -1.12 16.37
C GLU A 31 -15.63 -2.42 15.97
N LEU A 32 -14.90 -3.48 15.64
CA LEU A 32 -15.41 -4.81 15.32
C LEU A 32 -16.09 -5.45 16.52
N ALA A 33 -15.56 -5.22 17.72
CA ALA A 33 -16.18 -5.69 18.95
C ALA A 33 -17.56 -5.02 19.16
N SER A 34 -17.70 -3.73 18.87
CA SER A 34 -19.00 -3.03 18.94
C SER A 34 -19.92 -3.38 17.75
N LEU A 35 -19.38 -3.51 16.54
CA LEU A 35 -20.13 -3.92 15.35
C LEU A 35 -20.63 -5.37 15.43
N ARG A 36 -19.92 -6.26 16.13
CA ARG A 36 -20.42 -7.61 16.44
C ARG A 36 -21.64 -7.60 17.35
N VAL A 37 -21.74 -6.66 18.28
CA VAL A 37 -22.95 -6.47 19.10
C VAL A 37 -24.13 -6.02 18.23
N LEU A 38 -23.85 -5.30 17.14
CA LEU A 38 -24.83 -4.89 16.12
C LEU A 38 -25.13 -5.96 15.06
N GLY A 39 -24.48 -7.13 15.11
CA GLY A 39 -24.76 -8.27 14.22
C GLY A 39 -23.93 -8.34 12.93
N PHE A 40 -22.90 -7.51 12.76
CA PHE A 40 -22.04 -7.56 11.57
C PHE A 40 -21.14 -8.80 11.54
N THR A 41 -20.94 -9.35 10.34
CA THR A 41 -20.07 -10.49 10.06
C THR A 41 -18.63 -10.05 9.80
N ARG A 42 -17.66 -10.93 10.06
CA ARG A 42 -16.23 -10.65 9.84
C ARG A 42 -15.91 -10.33 8.37
N GLY A 43 -16.62 -10.97 7.45
CA GLY A 43 -16.45 -10.76 6.00
C GLY A 43 -16.88 -9.36 5.55
N GLU A 44 -17.91 -8.79 6.17
CA GLU A 44 -18.36 -7.43 5.86
C GLU A 44 -17.30 -6.39 6.27
N VAL A 45 -16.72 -6.54 7.45
CA VAL A 45 -15.68 -5.61 7.90
C VAL A 45 -14.39 -5.77 7.08
N LEU A 46 -14.01 -7.00 6.73
CA LEU A 46 -12.90 -7.22 5.81
C LEU A 46 -13.13 -6.52 4.47
N ARG A 47 -14.34 -6.60 3.90
CA ARG A 47 -14.68 -5.89 2.66
C ARG A 47 -14.55 -4.38 2.80
N ILE A 48 -15.02 -3.82 3.90
CA ILE A 48 -14.91 -2.38 4.18
C ILE A 48 -13.43 -1.97 4.24
N LEU A 49 -12.59 -2.71 4.97
CA LEU A 49 -11.15 -2.45 5.08
C LEU A 49 -10.43 -2.54 3.74
N LEU A 50 -10.75 -3.55 2.93
CA LEU A 50 -10.16 -3.70 1.60
C LEU A 50 -10.58 -2.58 0.66
N LEU A 51 -11.83 -2.12 0.76
CA LEU A 51 -12.32 -0.99 -0.01
C LEU A 51 -11.63 0.31 0.41
N GLU A 52 -11.49 0.56 1.71
CA GLU A 52 -10.76 1.71 2.24
C GLU A 52 -9.32 1.73 1.73
N LEU A 53 -8.62 0.60 1.80
CA LEU A 53 -7.26 0.45 1.28
C LEU A 53 -7.19 0.69 -0.24
N ALA A 54 -8.15 0.17 -1.00
CA ALA A 54 -8.21 0.36 -2.45
C ALA A 54 -8.41 1.84 -2.82
N ILE A 55 -9.33 2.52 -2.13
CA ILE A 55 -9.62 3.94 -2.32
C ILE A 55 -8.39 4.79 -1.98
N LEU A 56 -7.76 4.55 -0.83
CA LEU A 56 -6.55 5.26 -0.42
C LEU A 56 -5.40 5.05 -1.41
N THR A 57 -5.22 3.82 -1.89
CA THR A 57 -4.19 3.49 -2.89
C THR A 57 -4.43 4.22 -4.21
N LEU A 58 -5.68 4.31 -4.65
CA LEU A 58 -6.06 5.00 -5.88
C LEU A 58 -5.85 6.51 -5.78
N ILE A 59 -6.27 7.11 -4.66
CA ILE A 59 -6.10 8.55 -4.39
C ILE A 59 -4.63 8.91 -4.22
N ALA A 60 -3.78 7.99 -3.76
CA ALA A 60 -2.35 8.22 -3.62
C ALA A 60 -1.58 8.30 -4.97
N GLN A 61 -2.14 7.78 -6.08
CA GLN A 61 -1.45 7.76 -7.37
C GLN A 61 -1.16 9.16 -7.95
N PRO A 62 -2.16 10.06 -8.12
CA PRO A 62 -1.90 11.38 -8.68
C PRO A 62 -0.86 12.22 -7.91
N PRO A 63 -0.92 12.36 -6.57
CA PRO A 63 0.11 13.10 -5.84
C PRO A 63 1.47 12.40 -5.89
N GLY A 64 1.50 11.07 -5.92
CA GLY A 64 2.75 10.30 -6.08
C GLY A 64 3.43 10.59 -7.43
N TRP A 65 2.67 10.60 -8.53
CA TRP A 65 3.19 10.97 -9.85
C TRP A 65 3.69 12.41 -9.88
N LEU A 66 2.93 13.35 -9.29
CA LEU A 66 3.30 14.75 -9.24
C LEU A 66 4.60 14.98 -8.45
N MET A 67 4.73 14.35 -7.28
CA MET A 67 5.95 14.41 -6.48
C MET A 67 7.14 13.75 -7.20
N GLY A 68 6.95 12.58 -7.81
CA GLY A 68 8.00 11.89 -8.57
C GLY A 68 8.51 12.73 -9.75
N TYR A 69 7.60 13.34 -10.50
CA TYR A 69 7.95 14.27 -11.58
C TYR A 69 8.68 15.51 -11.06
N GLY A 70 8.18 16.12 -9.98
CA GLY A 70 8.80 17.28 -9.34
C GLY A 70 10.22 16.99 -8.88
N LEU A 71 10.45 15.82 -8.28
CA LEU A 71 11.79 15.38 -7.87
C LEU A 71 12.71 15.23 -9.08
N ALA A 72 12.24 14.60 -10.15
CA ALA A 72 13.02 14.43 -11.37
C ALA A 72 13.35 15.77 -12.06
N TRP A 73 12.43 16.74 -11.98
CA TRP A 73 12.66 18.11 -12.45
C TRP A 73 13.74 18.82 -11.63
N VAL A 74 13.68 18.75 -10.30
CA VAL A 74 14.70 19.33 -9.40
C VAL A 74 16.07 18.67 -9.64
N MET A 75 16.12 17.35 -9.83
CA MET A 75 17.38 16.67 -10.15
C MET A 75 17.95 17.17 -11.47
N LYS A 76 17.11 17.33 -12.50
CA LYS A 76 17.53 17.87 -13.81
C LYS A 76 18.10 19.28 -13.68
N THR A 77 17.50 20.16 -12.87
CA THR A 77 17.98 21.55 -12.73
C THR A 77 19.28 21.66 -11.93
N ASN A 78 19.44 20.85 -10.87
CA ASN A 78 20.63 20.89 -10.02
C ASN A 78 21.83 20.13 -10.60
N LEU A 79 21.60 19.11 -11.44
CA LEU A 79 22.66 18.31 -12.06
C LEU A 79 23.13 18.87 -13.41
N ALA A 80 22.48 19.92 -13.93
CA ALA A 80 22.89 20.61 -15.14
C ALA A 80 24.12 21.49 -14.89
N GLY A 81 25.28 20.85 -14.65
CA GLY A 81 26.58 21.50 -14.86
C GLY A 81 26.77 21.82 -16.34
N GLU A 82 27.50 22.90 -16.64
CA GLU A 82 27.61 23.59 -17.94
C GLU A 82 27.91 22.72 -19.19
N LEU A 83 28.24 21.42 -19.03
CA LEU A 83 28.61 20.50 -20.11
C LEU A 83 27.67 19.28 -20.28
N MET A 84 26.71 19.05 -19.39
CA MET A 84 25.76 17.93 -19.50
C MET A 84 24.30 18.39 -19.41
N ARG A 85 23.67 18.61 -20.57
CA ARG A 85 22.21 18.77 -20.64
C ARG A 85 21.56 17.40 -20.44
N VAL A 86 21.27 17.05 -19.19
CA VAL A 86 20.45 15.88 -18.87
C VAL A 86 19.03 16.12 -19.39
N ARG A 87 18.64 15.39 -20.42
CA ARG A 87 17.28 15.45 -20.97
C ARG A 87 16.37 14.65 -20.05
N LEU A 88 15.51 15.35 -19.30
CA LEU A 88 14.44 14.71 -18.54
C LEU A 88 13.43 14.13 -19.54
N VAL A 89 13.47 12.82 -19.74
CA VAL A 89 12.48 12.08 -20.51
C VAL A 89 11.72 11.19 -19.54
N VAL A 90 10.54 11.66 -19.11
CA VAL A 90 9.60 10.83 -18.36
C VAL A 90 8.59 10.27 -19.35
N GLU A 91 8.74 9.00 -19.66
CA GLU A 91 7.85 8.30 -20.59
C GLU A 91 6.59 7.81 -19.86
N HIS A 92 5.49 7.64 -20.60
CA HIS A 92 4.23 7.11 -20.06
C HIS A 92 4.41 5.71 -19.46
N SER A 93 5.35 4.92 -20.00
CA SER A 93 5.75 3.61 -19.49
C SER A 93 6.20 3.66 -18.02
N THR A 94 6.90 4.72 -17.60
CA THR A 94 7.39 4.90 -16.22
C THR A 94 6.24 5.05 -15.24
N TYR A 95 5.20 5.80 -15.57
CA TYR A 95 4.02 5.95 -14.71
C TYR A 95 3.25 4.63 -14.60
N VAL A 96 3.11 3.90 -15.72
CA VAL A 96 2.45 2.59 -15.73
C VAL A 96 3.20 1.59 -14.83
N ILE A 97 4.52 1.54 -14.94
CA ILE A 97 5.35 0.66 -14.09
C ILE A 97 5.22 1.08 -12.62
N ALA A 98 5.36 2.37 -12.30
CA ALA A 98 5.26 2.86 -10.92
C ALA A 98 3.90 2.52 -10.28
N THR A 99 2.81 2.74 -11.01
CA THR A 99 1.46 2.41 -10.55
C THR A 99 1.28 0.90 -10.40
N SER A 100 1.77 0.11 -11.36
CA SER A 100 1.67 -1.36 -11.28
C SER A 100 2.36 -1.91 -10.03
N VAL A 101 3.53 -1.37 -9.66
CA VAL A 101 4.27 -1.79 -8.46
C VAL A 101 3.48 -1.49 -7.19
N VAL A 102 2.90 -0.29 -7.09
CA VAL A 102 2.11 0.10 -5.90
C VAL A 102 0.81 -0.71 -5.82
N VAL A 103 0.12 -0.90 -6.93
CA VAL A 103 -1.12 -1.71 -7.00
C VAL A 103 -0.83 -3.16 -6.63
N LEU A 104 0.24 -3.75 -7.15
CA LEU A 104 0.66 -5.11 -6.79
C LEU A 104 0.99 -5.19 -5.30
N ALA A 105 1.75 -4.24 -4.75
CA ALA A 105 2.07 -4.21 -3.33
C ALA A 105 0.80 -4.11 -2.45
N ALA A 106 -0.20 -3.32 -2.88
CA ALA A 106 -1.48 -3.21 -2.19
C ALA A 106 -2.29 -4.52 -2.26
N ILE A 107 -2.36 -5.17 -3.42
CA ILE A 107 -3.03 -6.46 -3.60
C ILE A 107 -2.39 -7.55 -2.74
N VAL A 108 -1.05 -7.64 -2.73
CA VAL A 108 -0.33 -8.62 -1.91
C VAL A 108 -0.57 -8.34 -0.42
N SER A 109 -0.51 -7.08 0.01
CA SER A 109 -0.78 -6.70 1.40
C SER A 109 -2.21 -7.07 1.82
N ALA A 110 -3.19 -6.78 0.95
CA ALA A 110 -4.59 -7.15 1.13
C ALA A 110 -4.78 -8.67 1.25
N ALA A 111 -4.13 -9.45 0.38
CA ALA A 111 -4.18 -10.91 0.40
C ALA A 111 -3.61 -11.48 1.70
N VAL A 112 -2.45 -10.99 2.15
CA VAL A 112 -1.81 -11.41 3.41
C VAL A 112 -2.71 -11.14 4.61
N ILE A 113 -3.38 -9.99 4.63
CA ILE A 113 -4.27 -9.60 5.73
C ILE A 113 -5.53 -10.46 5.76
N ARG A 114 -6.13 -10.70 4.59
CA ARG A 114 -7.26 -11.63 4.47
C ARG A 114 -6.90 -13.00 5.04
N GLU A 115 -5.77 -13.57 4.62
CA GLU A 115 -5.35 -14.88 5.14
C GLU A 115 -5.07 -14.84 6.65
N ARG A 116 -4.52 -13.74 7.17
CA ARG A 116 -4.24 -13.61 8.61
C ARG A 116 -5.51 -13.53 9.46
N ILE A 117 -6.55 -12.85 8.97
CA ILE A 117 -7.85 -12.77 9.65
C ILE A 117 -8.56 -14.13 9.60
N ASP A 118 -8.50 -14.81 8.45
CA ASP A 118 -9.09 -16.14 8.28
C ASP A 118 -8.37 -17.19 9.16
N ARG A 119 -7.03 -17.13 9.27
CA ARG A 119 -6.24 -18.03 10.15
C ARG A 119 -6.39 -17.76 11.64
N LEU A 120 -6.75 -16.55 12.05
CA LEU A 120 -7.02 -16.23 13.45
C LEU A 120 -8.32 -16.89 13.95
N ASP A 121 -9.17 -17.44 13.07
CA ASP A 121 -10.54 -17.86 13.39
C ASP A 121 -10.83 -19.35 13.57
N LEU A 122 -9.92 -20.16 14.16
CA LEU A 122 -10.36 -21.48 14.62
C LEU A 122 -9.77 -21.98 15.95
N VAL A 123 -8.71 -21.33 16.47
CA VAL A 123 -8.00 -21.83 17.67
C VAL A 123 -8.01 -20.86 18.84
N ALA A 124 -8.19 -19.55 18.62
CA ALA A 124 -8.13 -18.55 19.68
C ALA A 124 -9.38 -18.52 20.59
N VAL A 125 -10.54 -18.97 20.11
CA VAL A 125 -11.80 -18.94 20.87
C VAL A 125 -11.99 -20.21 21.74
N LEU A 126 -11.23 -21.27 21.49
CA LEU A 126 -11.33 -22.53 22.24
C LEU A 126 -10.27 -22.73 23.33
N LYS A 127 -9.36 -21.77 23.56
CA LYS A 127 -8.26 -21.90 24.55
C LYS A 127 -8.27 -20.90 25.71
N THR A 128 -9.27 -20.05 25.81
CA THR A 128 -9.47 -19.16 26.98
C THR A 128 -10.47 -19.71 28.00
N ARG A 129 -10.86 -20.98 27.87
CA ARG A 129 -11.43 -21.77 28.96
C ARG A 129 -10.42 -22.84 29.35
N ASP A 130 -9.45 -22.44 30.14
CA ASP A 130 -8.89 -23.16 31.29
C ASP A 130 -8.14 -22.16 32.16
#